data_AF-A0AAV5FF54-F1
#
_entry.id   AF-A0AAV5FF54-F1
#
_cell.length_a   1.000
_cell.length_b   1.000
_cell.length_c   1.000
_cell.angle_alpha   90.00
_cell.angle_beta   90.00
_cell.angle_gamma   90.00
#
_symmetry.space_group_name_H-M   'P 1'
#
loop_
_entity.id
_entity.type
_entity.pdbx_description
1 polymer ?
#
loop_
_entity_poly.entity_id
_entity_poly.type
_entity_poly.pdbx_seq_one_letter_code
_entity_poly.pdbx_strand_id
1 'polypeptide(L)'
;MEHPGLIKIAMHGGTPCDARDSSSSSSGDSALVEPVARWIDAVLTDHVETAGGPVRRVACMYSMAPDEDFVIDFLGGEFGKDVVVGAGFSGHGFKMAPAVGRILAEMAMDGEARTAAEAGVELGFFRIGRFVDNPKGNLKDSAEDEA
;
A
#
# COMPACT_ATOMS: atom_id res chain seq x y z
N MET A 1 -4.95 0.59 18.35
CA MET A 1 -4.30 0.09 19.58
C MET A 1 -3.12 1.00 19.82
N GLU A 2 -3.17 1.82 20.87
CA GLU A 2 -2.07 2.71 21.21
C GLU A 2 -1.16 2.02 22.24
N HIS A 3 0.16 2.16 22.07
CA HIS A 3 1.15 1.58 22.97
C HIS A 3 2.04 2.70 23.53
N PRO A 4 1.68 3.29 24.68
CA PRO A 4 2.43 4.39 25.27
C PRO A 4 3.90 4.01 25.53
N GLY A 5 4.82 4.90 25.16
CA GLY A 5 6.26 4.67 25.34
C GLY A 5 6.89 3.71 24.33
N LEU A 6 6.13 3.17 23.37
CA LEU A 6 6.66 2.34 22.28
C LEU A 6 6.61 3.09 20.94
N ILE A 7 7.56 2.78 20.07
CA ILE A 7 7.58 3.24 18.69
C ILE A 7 7.14 2.11 17.75
N LYS A 8 6.35 2.46 16.74
CA LYS A 8 6.03 1.54 15.63
C LYS A 8 7.00 1.82 14.48
N ILE A 9 7.74 0.79 14.10
CA ILE A 9 8.55 0.79 12.87
C ILE A 9 7.82 -0.09 11.85
N ALA A 10 7.52 0.46 10.68
CA ALA A 10 6.92 -0.27 9.58
C ALA A 10 8.01 -0.57 8.54
N MET A 11 8.15 -1.84 8.17
CA MET A 11 9.09 -2.29 7.15
C MET A 11 8.32 -2.88 5.97
N HIS A 12 8.59 -2.41 4.75
CA HIS A 12 8.10 -3.04 3.53
C HIS A 12 8.95 -4.30 3.27
N GLY A 13 8.29 -5.43 3.07
CA GLY A 13 8.96 -6.71 2.82
C GLY A 13 8.00 -7.87 2.98
N GLY A 14 8.56 -9.09 2.99
CA GLY A 14 7.81 -10.33 3.04
C GLY A 14 7.83 -11.09 1.73
N THR A 15 7.15 -12.21 1.70
CA THR A 15 7.04 -13.07 0.52
C THR A 15 5.65 -12.98 -0.07
N PRO A 16 5.48 -13.28 -1.37
CA PRO A 16 4.16 -13.47 -1.95
C PRO A 16 3.30 -14.40 -1.08
N CYS A 17 2.08 -13.96 -0.79
CA CYS A 17 1.13 -14.71 0.03
C CYS A 17 -0.25 -14.70 -0.63
N ASP A 18 -1.00 -15.79 -0.47
CA ASP A 18 -2.40 -15.84 -0.87
C ASP A 18 -3.28 -15.40 0.31
N ALA A 19 -4.08 -14.35 0.12
CA ALA A 19 -5.00 -13.86 1.14
C ALA A 19 -6.08 -14.87 1.55
N ARG A 20 -6.30 -15.93 0.75
CA ARG A 20 -7.21 -17.03 1.06
C ARG A 20 -6.57 -18.11 1.92
N ASP A 21 -5.25 -18.12 2.03
CA ASP A 21 -4.51 -19.11 2.80
C ASP A 21 -4.21 -18.59 4.22
N SER A 22 -5.00 -19.01 5.19
CA SER A 22 -4.74 -18.70 6.61
C SER A 22 -3.50 -19.39 7.18
N SER A 23 -2.91 -20.35 6.45
CA SER A 23 -1.71 -21.07 6.84
C SER A 23 -0.42 -20.39 6.39
N SER A 24 -0.51 -19.27 5.65
CA SER A 24 0.63 -18.39 5.32
C SER A 24 1.15 -17.74 6.61
N SER A 25 1.87 -18.56 7.36
CA SER A 25 2.43 -18.27 8.66
C SER A 25 3.49 -17.19 8.51
N SER A 26 3.55 -16.32 9.52
CA SER A 26 4.52 -15.24 9.77
C SER A 26 5.99 -15.70 9.88
N SER A 27 6.34 -16.80 9.23
CA SER A 27 7.65 -17.46 9.21
C SER A 27 8.74 -16.62 8.56
N GLY A 28 8.38 -15.63 7.72
CA GLY A 28 9.32 -14.66 7.14
C GLY A 28 9.66 -13.47 8.05
N ASP A 29 8.95 -13.28 9.16
CA ASP A 29 9.00 -12.05 9.97
C ASP A 29 10.24 -11.96 10.87
N SER A 30 10.93 -13.08 11.13
CA SER A 30 12.18 -13.08 11.91
C SER A 30 13.37 -12.54 11.11
N ALA A 31 13.37 -12.71 9.78
CA ALA A 31 14.48 -12.28 8.93
C ALA A 31 14.62 -10.74 8.87
N LEU A 32 13.55 -10.00 9.19
CA LEU A 32 13.54 -8.54 9.17
C LEU A 32 14.02 -7.90 10.47
N VAL A 33 14.12 -8.64 11.57
CA VAL A 33 14.47 -8.09 12.89
C VAL A 33 15.87 -7.50 12.89
N GLU A 34 16.86 -8.26 12.42
CA GLU A 34 18.26 -7.84 12.41
C GLU A 34 18.53 -6.64 11.48
N PRO A 35 18.04 -6.61 10.21
CA PRO A 35 18.13 -5.41 9.37
C PRO A 35 17.48 -4.18 9.99
N VAL A 36 16.29 -4.33 10.59
CA VAL A 36 15.58 -3.20 11.23
C VAL A 36 16.34 -2.69 12.45
N ALA A 37 16.87 -3.58 13.30
CA ALA A 37 17.68 -3.20 14.46
C ALA A 37 18.91 -2.39 14.02
N ARG A 38 19.66 -2.87 13.01
CA ARG A 38 20.82 -2.16 12.47
C ARG A 38 20.46 -0.78 11.91
N TRP A 39 19.33 -0.66 11.21
CA TRP A 39 18.85 0.64 10.72
C TRP A 39 18.48 1.58 11.87
N ILE A 40 17.81 1.08 12.91
CA ILE A 40 17.46 1.86 14.11
C ILE A 40 18.74 2.36 14.79
N ASP A 41 19.73 1.48 15.00
CA ASP A 41 20.98 1.87 15.66
C ASP A 41 21.74 2.96 14.88
N ALA A 42 21.63 2.94 13.55
CA ALA A 42 22.26 3.91 12.66
C ALA A 42 21.51 5.25 12.54
N VAL A 43 20.17 5.24 12.59
CA VAL A 43 19.32 6.41 12.27
C VAL A 43 18.71 7.04 13.53
N LEU A 44 18.39 6.24 14.54
CA LEU A 44 17.73 6.62 15.78
C LEU A 44 18.59 6.27 16.99
N THR A 45 19.91 6.47 16.87
CA THR A 45 20.89 6.23 17.92
C THR A 45 20.44 6.91 19.23
N ASP A 46 20.56 6.20 20.35
CA ASP A 46 20.17 6.65 21.69
C ASP A 46 18.67 6.98 21.89
N HIS A 47 17.82 6.75 20.89
CA HIS A 47 16.38 6.99 20.98
C HIS A 47 15.54 5.71 21.08
N VAL A 48 16.07 4.57 20.63
CA VAL A 48 15.36 3.29 20.65
C VAL A 48 16.33 2.18 21.08
N GLU A 49 15.95 1.41 22.09
CA GLU A 49 16.69 0.24 22.56
C GLU A 49 16.38 -0.97 21.65
N THR A 50 17.42 -1.58 21.07
CA THR A 50 17.32 -2.67 20.10
C THR A 50 17.80 -4.02 20.63
N ALA A 51 18.59 -4.06 21.72
CA ALA A 51 19.22 -5.29 22.22
C ALA A 51 18.21 -6.35 22.69
N GLY A 52 17.03 -5.93 23.14
CA GLY A 52 15.92 -6.82 23.53
C GLY A 52 15.04 -7.30 22.37
N GLY A 53 15.25 -6.77 21.15
CA GLY A 53 14.39 -7.01 20.00
C GLY A 53 13.00 -6.36 20.11
N PRO A 54 12.12 -6.54 19.11
CA PRO A 54 10.81 -5.92 19.08
C PRO A 54 9.89 -6.50 20.16
N VAL A 55 9.27 -5.62 20.96
CA VAL A 55 8.27 -5.97 21.97
C VAL A 55 7.05 -6.67 21.37
N ARG A 56 6.69 -6.31 20.13
CA ARG A 56 5.59 -6.92 19.37
C ARG A 56 5.90 -6.88 17.89
N ARG A 57 5.55 -7.95 17.20
CA ARG A 57 5.57 -8.06 15.74
C ARG A 57 4.16 -8.34 15.23
N VAL A 58 3.82 -7.75 14.09
CA VAL A 58 2.52 -7.92 13.43
C VAL A 58 2.78 -7.96 11.93
N ALA A 59 2.63 -9.15 11.34
CA ALA A 59 2.61 -9.29 9.89
C ALA A 59 1.31 -8.70 9.31
N CYS A 60 1.43 -8.07 8.16
CA CYS A 60 0.32 -7.52 7.39
C CYS A 60 0.34 -8.10 5.96
N MET A 61 -0.69 -7.84 5.18
CA MET A 61 -0.77 -8.22 3.77
C MET A 61 -0.97 -6.98 2.91
N TYR A 62 -0.35 -6.99 1.73
CA TYR A 62 -0.57 -6.00 0.69
C TYR A 62 -1.29 -6.62 -0.50
N SER A 63 -2.23 -5.87 -1.07
CA SER A 63 -2.77 -6.16 -2.40
C SER A 63 -1.98 -5.31 -3.40
N MET A 64 -1.07 -5.96 -4.12
CA MET A 64 -0.11 -5.31 -5.01
C MET A 64 -0.69 -5.15 -6.42
N ALA A 65 -0.53 -3.97 -7.01
CA ALA A 65 -0.63 -3.77 -8.46
C ALA A 65 0.77 -3.90 -9.10
N PRO A 66 0.89 -4.28 -10.39
CA PRO A 66 2.19 -4.42 -11.06
C PRO A 66 3.06 -3.16 -11.05
N ASP A 67 2.45 -1.97 -11.04
CA ASP A 67 3.13 -0.67 -10.99
C ASP A 67 3.15 -0.06 -9.57
N GLU A 68 2.70 -0.81 -8.58
CA GLU A 68 2.57 -0.37 -7.19
C GLU A 68 1.69 0.87 -6.96
N ASP A 69 0.87 1.24 -7.94
CA ASP A 69 -0.09 2.34 -7.83
C ASP A 69 -1.53 1.83 -7.65
N PHE A 70 -2.41 2.73 -7.25
CA PHE A 70 -3.81 2.41 -6.94
C PHE A 70 -4.60 2.01 -8.19
N VAL A 71 -5.66 1.25 -8.00
CA VAL A 71 -6.74 1.09 -8.97
C VAL A 71 -7.96 1.86 -8.45
N ILE A 72 -8.37 2.89 -9.19
CA ILE A 72 -9.56 3.70 -8.93
C ILE A 72 -10.33 3.79 -10.26
N ASP A 73 -11.43 3.07 -10.37
CA ASP A 73 -12.19 3.03 -11.63
C ASP A 73 -13.65 2.64 -11.43
N PHE A 74 -14.45 2.84 -12.48
CA PHE A 74 -15.69 2.10 -12.66
C PHE A 74 -15.36 0.74 -13.27
N LEU A 75 -15.99 -0.33 -12.78
CA LEU A 75 -15.69 -1.69 -13.25
C LEU A 75 -16.01 -1.88 -14.75
N GLY A 76 -16.96 -1.11 -15.29
CA GLY A 76 -17.33 -1.16 -16.70
C GLY A 76 -18.05 -2.46 -17.09
N GLY A 77 -18.02 -2.80 -18.38
CA GLY A 77 -18.69 -3.99 -18.91
C GLY A 77 -20.19 -3.96 -18.68
N GLU A 78 -20.75 -5.09 -18.23
CA GLU A 78 -22.17 -5.20 -17.87
C GLU A 78 -22.58 -4.34 -16.67
N PHE A 79 -21.62 -3.98 -15.81
CA PHE A 79 -21.86 -3.12 -14.65
C PHE A 79 -21.84 -1.64 -14.98
N GLY A 80 -21.34 -1.23 -16.16
CA GLY A 80 -21.25 0.17 -16.54
C GLY A 80 -20.59 1.04 -15.46
N LYS A 81 -21.37 1.96 -14.86
CA LYS A 81 -20.95 2.82 -13.75
C LYS A 81 -21.55 2.43 -12.38
N ASP A 82 -22.23 1.30 -12.30
CA ASP A 82 -22.94 0.87 -11.08
C ASP A 82 -22.00 0.32 -10.02
N VAL A 83 -20.75 0.00 -10.39
CA VAL A 83 -19.72 -0.51 -9.49
C VAL A 83 -18.46 0.33 -9.60
N VAL A 84 -18.05 0.91 -8.48
CA VAL A 84 -16.77 1.62 -8.32
C VAL A 84 -15.80 0.72 -7.57
N VAL A 85 -14.55 0.66 -8.04
CA VAL A 85 -13.48 -0.14 -7.47
C VAL A 85 -12.36 0.76 -6.95
N GLY A 86 -11.97 0.54 -5.70
CA GLY A 86 -10.76 1.05 -5.08
C GLY A 86 -9.92 -0.12 -4.58
N ALA A 87 -8.81 -0.44 -5.24
CA ALA A 87 -8.01 -1.64 -4.96
C ALA A 87 -6.52 -1.41 -5.26
N GLY A 88 -5.69 -2.44 -5.02
CA GLY A 88 -4.27 -2.40 -5.42
C GLY A 88 -3.43 -1.38 -4.66
N PHE A 89 -3.75 -1.13 -3.39
CA PHE A 89 -3.14 -0.05 -2.60
C PHE A 89 -1.64 -0.23 -2.27
N SER A 90 -1.06 -1.38 -2.63
CA SER A 90 0.39 -1.62 -2.68
C SER A 90 1.17 -1.18 -1.43
N GLY A 91 0.55 -1.37 -0.26
CA GLY A 91 1.15 -1.07 1.05
C GLY A 91 1.17 0.40 1.48
N HIS A 92 0.69 1.33 0.65
CA HIS A 92 0.74 2.77 0.95
C HIS A 92 -0.61 3.49 0.93
N GLY A 93 -1.71 2.77 0.70
CA GLY A 93 -3.06 3.34 0.67
C GLY A 93 -3.58 3.93 1.98
N PHE A 94 -3.08 3.50 3.15
CA PHE A 94 -3.62 3.97 4.44
C PHE A 94 -3.49 5.50 4.60
N LYS A 95 -2.34 6.08 4.22
CA LYS A 95 -2.12 7.53 4.31
C LYS A 95 -3.01 8.31 3.34
N MET A 96 -3.43 7.66 2.25
CA MET A 96 -4.27 8.25 1.19
C MET A 96 -5.76 7.99 1.41
N ALA A 97 -6.13 7.16 2.39
CA ALA A 97 -7.50 6.70 2.59
C ALA A 97 -8.53 7.83 2.71
N PRO A 98 -8.27 8.97 3.38
CA PRO A 98 -9.23 10.08 3.41
C PRO A 98 -9.53 10.67 2.03
N ALA A 99 -8.49 10.90 1.21
CA ALA A 99 -8.64 11.48 -0.12
C ALA A 99 -9.25 10.47 -1.11
N VAL A 100 -8.73 9.24 -1.15
CA VAL A 100 -9.25 8.19 -2.03
C VAL A 100 -10.68 7.81 -1.65
N GLY A 101 -10.99 7.72 -0.35
CA GLY A 101 -12.35 7.44 0.12
C GLY A 101 -13.35 8.50 -0.34
N ARG A 102 -12.95 9.77 -0.33
CA ARG A 102 -13.77 10.87 -0.87
C ARG A 102 -14.00 10.73 -2.37
N ILE A 103 -12.94 10.46 -3.14
CA ILE A 103 -13.01 10.24 -4.58
C ILE A 103 -13.95 9.08 -4.93
N LEU A 104 -13.80 7.93 -4.27
CA LEU A 104 -14.64 6.75 -4.49
C LEU A 104 -16.11 7.01 -4.16
N ALA A 105 -16.37 7.77 -3.07
CA ALA A 105 -17.73 8.13 -2.68
C ALA A 105 -18.39 9.06 -3.71
N GLU A 106 -17.67 10.06 -4.23
CA GLU A 106 -18.17 10.94 -5.29
C GLU A 106 -18.44 10.15 -6.58
N MET A 107 -17.54 9.24 -6.96
CA MET A 107 -17.75 8.39 -8.12
C MET A 107 -19.00 7.53 -7.98
N ALA A 108 -19.25 6.97 -6.79
CA ALA A 108 -20.39 6.10 -6.54
C ALA A 108 -21.73 6.85 -6.48
N MET A 109 -21.72 8.07 -5.95
CA MET A 109 -22.94 8.88 -5.75
C MET A 109 -23.29 9.72 -6.98
N ASP A 110 -22.28 10.33 -7.59
CA ASP A 110 -22.44 11.39 -8.61
C ASP A 110 -21.95 10.94 -9.99
N GLY A 111 -21.23 9.81 -10.09
CA GLY A 111 -20.68 9.32 -11.36
C GLY A 111 -19.42 10.06 -11.84
N GLU A 112 -18.86 10.93 -10.99
CA GLU A 112 -17.69 11.77 -11.24
C GLU A 112 -16.85 12.00 -9.96
N ALA A 113 -15.60 12.44 -10.09
CA ALA A 113 -14.67 12.65 -8.97
C ALA A 113 -14.20 14.11 -8.90
N ARG A 114 -15.04 14.98 -8.31
CA ARG A 114 -14.79 16.42 -8.21
C ARG A 114 -13.54 16.73 -7.40
N THR A 115 -13.35 16.02 -6.29
CA THR A 115 -12.16 16.15 -5.43
C THR A 115 -10.86 15.89 -6.20
N ALA A 116 -10.86 14.89 -7.11
CA ALA A 116 -9.69 14.61 -7.94
C ALA A 116 -9.47 15.72 -8.98
N ALA A 117 -10.54 16.16 -9.65
CA ALA A 117 -10.47 17.20 -10.68
C ALA A 117 -9.98 18.55 -10.12
N GLU A 118 -10.51 18.97 -8.98
CA GLU A 118 -10.11 20.21 -8.30
C GLU A 118 -8.65 20.18 -7.85
N ALA A 119 -8.15 19.00 -7.45
CA ALA A 119 -6.76 18.79 -7.08
C ALA A 119 -5.81 18.60 -8.28
N GLY A 120 -6.32 18.62 -9.53
CA GLY A 120 -5.53 18.35 -10.73
C GLY A 120 -5.02 16.92 -10.83
N VAL A 121 -5.70 15.96 -10.18
CA VAL A 121 -5.34 14.54 -10.20
C VAL A 121 -5.98 13.87 -11.40
N GLU A 122 -5.15 13.43 -12.33
CA GLU A 122 -5.56 12.69 -13.53
C GLU A 122 -5.89 11.23 -13.18
N LEU A 123 -7.17 10.91 -12.97
CA LEU A 123 -7.59 9.55 -12.64
C LEU A 123 -7.27 8.52 -13.74
N GLY A 124 -6.99 8.95 -14.97
CA GLY A 124 -6.53 8.07 -16.06
C GLY A 124 -5.33 7.20 -15.65
N PHE A 125 -4.41 7.73 -14.83
CA PHE A 125 -3.26 6.97 -14.31
C PHE A 125 -3.66 5.83 -13.38
N PHE A 126 -4.82 5.90 -12.73
CA PHE A 126 -5.28 4.90 -11.76
C PHE A 126 -6.37 3.98 -12.31
N ARG A 127 -6.78 4.14 -13.58
CA ARG A 127 -7.78 3.26 -14.21
C ARG A 127 -7.25 1.84 -14.36
N ILE A 128 -8.15 0.86 -14.29
CA ILE A 128 -7.78 -0.56 -14.48
C ILE A 128 -7.34 -0.83 -15.93
N GLY A 129 -7.91 -0.07 -16.87
CA GLY A 129 -7.59 -0.17 -18.29
C GLY A 129 -6.13 0.12 -18.65
N ARG A 130 -5.35 0.73 -17.75
CA ARG A 130 -3.91 0.99 -17.98
C ARG A 130 -3.09 -0.28 -18.20
N PHE A 131 -3.59 -1.43 -17.76
CA PHE A 131 -2.91 -2.71 -17.89
C PHE A 131 -3.22 -3.49 -19.17
N VAL A 132 -4.19 -3.07 -19.98
CA VAL A 132 -4.66 -3.84 -21.15
C VAL A 132 -3.55 -4.06 -22.18
N ASP A 133 -2.88 -2.98 -22.58
CA ASP A 133 -1.77 -3.01 -23.54
C ASP A 133 -0.40 -2.80 -22.88
N ASN A 134 -0.39 -2.55 -21.57
CA ASN A 134 0.82 -2.36 -20.77
C ASN A 134 0.71 -3.11 -19.44
N PRO A 135 1.03 -4.43 -19.41
CA PRO A 135 0.90 -5.25 -18.21
C PRO A 135 1.71 -4.77 -17.00
N LYS A 136 2.73 -3.93 -17.24
CA LYS A 136 3.60 -3.35 -16.21
C LYS A 136 3.07 -2.04 -15.64
N GLY A 137 2.05 -1.42 -16.25
CA GLY A 137 1.47 -0.17 -15.79
C GLY A 137 2.44 1.01 -15.81
N ASN A 138 2.25 1.94 -14.87
CA ASN A 138 3.00 3.19 -14.76
C ASN A 138 4.35 2.98 -14.05
N LEU A 139 5.21 2.10 -14.57
CA LEU A 139 6.52 1.87 -13.94
C LEU A 139 7.25 3.19 -13.71
N LYS A 140 7.70 3.37 -12.47
CA LYS A 140 8.61 4.43 -12.08
C LYS A 140 9.99 4.00 -12.56
N ASP A 141 10.77 4.90 -13.15
CA ASP A 141 12.17 4.66 -13.46
C ASP A 141 12.93 4.48 -12.14
N SER A 142 12.94 3.27 -11.57
CA SER A 142 13.67 2.97 -10.34
C SER A 142 15.14 2.76 -10.65
N ALA A 143 15.84 3.86 -10.91
CA ALA A 143 17.26 3.98 -10.62
C ALA A 143 17.37 4.59 -9.22
N GLU A 144 17.21 3.78 -8.17
CA GLU A 144 17.56 4.07 -6.75
C GLU A 144 16.91 3.01 -5.85
N ASP A 145 17.41 1.76 -5.87
CA ASP A 145 17.16 0.78 -4.79
C ASP A 145 18.26 -0.29 -4.74
N GLU A 146 19.50 0.11 -5.05
CA GLU A 146 20.71 -0.62 -4.64
C GLU A 146 21.66 0.36 -3.96
N ALA A 147 21.44 0.60 -2.66
CA ALA A 147 22.42 1.18 -1.73
C ALA A 147 22.20 0.65 -0.32
#